data_AF-A0A817L372-F1
#
_entry.id   AF-A0A817L372-F1
#
_cell.length_a   1.000
_cell.length_b   1.000
_cell.length_c   1.000
_cell.angle_alpha   90.00
_cell.angle_beta   90.00
_cell.angle_gamma   90.00
#
_symmetry.space_group_name_H-M   'P 1'
#
loop_
_entity.id
_entity.type
_entity.pdbx_description
1 polymer ?
#
loop_
_entity_poly.entity_id
_entity_poly.type
_entity_poly.pdbx_seq_one_letter_code
_entity_poly.pdbx_strand_id
1 'polypeptide(L)' 'MEVLLLFNKLPNRTVKQMQDKTQIKIDLLLQILCRLLKSKLIKCPEIHDDQFEKDLKETDIKLNYNIRIAHDFKRS' A
#
# COMPACT_ATOMS: atom_id res chain seq x y z
N MET A 1 3.84 6.78 -10.22
CA MET A 1 3.86 7.85 -9.19
C MET A 1 2.47 8.18 -8.63
N GLU A 2 1.35 7.93 -9.32
CA GLU A 2 0.01 8.33 -8.84
C GLU A 2 -0.41 7.75 -7.48
N VAL A 3 -0.10 6.49 -7.18
CA VAL A 3 -0.52 5.85 -5.92
C VAL A 3 0.09 6.56 -4.70
N LEU A 4 1.37 6.97 -4.78
CA LEU A 4 2.04 7.71 -3.71
C LEU A 4 1.47 9.13 -3.55
N LEU A 5 1.07 9.79 -4.65
CA LEU A 5 0.46 11.12 -4.61
C LEU A 5 -0.89 11.15 -3.88
N LEU A 6 -1.62 10.02 -3.82
CA LEU A 6 -2.88 9.93 -3.07
C LEU A 6 -2.67 10.09 -1.56
N PHE A 7 -1.47 9.78 -1.08
CA PHE A 7 -1.13 9.88 0.33
C PHE A 7 -0.71 11.29 0.76
N ASN A 8 -0.36 12.18 -0.18
CA ASN A 8 -0.12 13.60 0.13
C ASN A 8 -1.36 14.28 0.69
N LYS A 9 -2.56 13.88 0.24
CA LYS A 9 -3.83 14.44 0.72
C LYS A 9 -4.35 13.74 1.97
N LEU A 10 -4.28 12.41 2.03
CA LEU A 10 -4.71 11.63 3.21
C LEU A 10 -3.69 10.52 3.46
N PRO A 11 -3.05 10.49 4.65
CA PRO A 11 -1.97 9.54 4.94
C PRO A 11 -2.45 8.09 5.11
N ASN A 12 -3.76 7.87 5.27
CA ASN A 12 -4.38 6.56 5.48
C ASN A 12 -5.49 6.38 4.44
N ARG A 13 -5.45 5.28 3.68
CA ARG A 13 -6.49 4.92 2.70
C ARG A 13 -6.65 3.42 2.60
N THR A 14 -7.86 2.96 2.28
CA THR A 14 -8.08 1.56 1.93
C THR A 14 -7.67 1.28 0.49
N VAL A 15 -7.28 0.03 0.20
CA VAL A 15 -6.95 -0.42 -1.16
C VAL A 15 -8.11 -0.16 -2.13
N LYS A 16 -9.35 -0.41 -1.70
CA LYS A 16 -10.56 -0.10 -2.48
C LYS A 16 -10.65 1.37 -2.90
N GLN A 17 -10.45 2.30 -1.94
CA GLN A 17 -10.49 3.74 -2.25
C GLN A 17 -9.36 4.16 -3.19
N MET A 18 -8.20 3.52 -3.12
CA MET A 18 -7.10 3.79 -4.04
C MET A 18 -7.41 3.28 -5.44
N GLN A 19 -8.03 2.10 -5.56
CA GLN A 19 -8.50 1.56 -6.83
C GLN A 19 -9.52 2.50 -7.47
N ASP A 20 -10.55 2.92 -6.71
CA ASP A 20 -11.60 3.82 -7.20
C ASP A 20 -11.03 5.16 -7.70
N LYS A 21 -9.99 5.69 -7.04
CA LYS A 21 -9.39 6.98 -7.39
C LYS A 21 -8.39 6.91 -8.55
N THR A 22 -7.65 5.83 -8.65
CA THR A 22 -6.62 5.67 -9.70
C THR A 22 -7.18 5.04 -10.96
N GLN A 23 -8.34 4.37 -10.87
CA GLN A 23 -8.89 3.52 -11.93
C GLN A 23 -7.89 2.48 -12.47
N ILE A 24 -6.85 2.16 -11.69
CA ILE A 24 -5.88 1.13 -12.02
C ILE A 24 -6.54 -0.24 -11.82
N LYS A 25 -6.27 -1.18 -12.73
CA LYS A 25 -6.69 -2.58 -12.57
C LYS A 25 -6.21 -3.12 -11.23
N ILE A 26 -7.09 -3.79 -10.50
CA ILE A 26 -6.81 -4.22 -9.13
C ILE A 26 -5.54 -5.07 -9.05
N ASP A 27 -5.33 -5.98 -10.00
CA ASP A 27 -4.12 -6.81 -10.04
C ASP A 27 -2.85 -5.95 -10.05
N LEU A 28 -2.80 -4.95 -10.94
CA LEU A 28 -1.67 -4.02 -11.06
C LEU A 28 -1.50 -3.17 -9.80
N LEU A 29 -2.61 -2.71 -9.21
CA LEU A 29 -2.59 -1.95 -7.95
C LEU A 29 -2.00 -2.79 -6.82
N LEU A 30 -2.39 -4.06 -6.69
CA LEU A 30 -1.87 -4.98 -5.70
C LEU A 30 -0.38 -5.24 -5.91
N GLN A 31 0.10 -5.38 -7.15
CA GLN A 31 1.53 -5.51 -7.44
C GLN A 31 2.32 -4.28 -6.96
N ILE A 32 1.79 -3.09 -7.26
CA ILE A 32 2.41 -1.82 -6.87
C ILE A 32 2.43 -1.70 -5.34
N LEU A 33 1.32 -1.95 -4.67
CA LEU A 33 1.23 -1.91 -3.21
C LEU A 33 2.17 -2.94 -2.57
N CYS A 34 2.26 -4.15 -3.12
CA CYS A 34 3.17 -5.19 -2.64
C CYS A 34 4.63 -4.75 -2.75
N ARG A 35 5.04 -4.15 -3.89
CA ARG A 35 6.39 -3.57 -4.05
C ARG A 35 6.63 -2.40 -3.10
N LEU A 36 5.65 -1.51 -2.94
CA LEU A 36 5.75 -0.36 -2.04
C LEU A 36 5.87 -0.79 -0.57
N LEU A 37 5.15 -1.84 -0.17
CA LEU A 37 5.25 -2.47 1.14
C LEU A 37 6.63 -3.11 1.36
N LYS A 38 7.15 -3.88 0.38
CA LYS A 38 8.51 -4.45 0.44
C LYS A 38 9.59 -3.38 0.53
N SER A 39 9.39 -2.25 -0.14
CA SER A 39 10.30 -1.09 -0.06
C SER A 39 10.17 -0.28 1.25
N LYS A 40 9.28 -0.68 2.16
CA LYS A 40 8.99 0.00 3.44
C LYS A 40 8.54 1.46 3.26
N LEU A 41 8.05 1.85 2.09
CA LEU A 41 7.50 3.19 1.80
C LEU A 41 6.10 3.37 2.39
N ILE A 42 5.34 2.28 2.41
CA ILE A 42 4.00 2.21 2.99
C ILE A 42 3.96 1.08 4.01
N LYS A 43 3.01 1.16 4.95
CA LYS A 43 2.73 0.15 5.97
C LYS A 43 1.27 -0.25 5.91
N CYS A 44 1.02 -1.52 6.18
CA CYS A 44 -0.32 -2.07 6.33
C CYS A 44 -0.42 -2.59 7.77
N PRO A 45 -1.17 -1.96 8.69
CA PRO A 45 -1.29 -2.43 10.07
C PRO A 45 -1.95 -3.80 10.17
N GLU A 46 -2.69 -4.24 9.15
CA GLU A 46 -3.29 -5.57 9.07
C GLU A 46 -2.29 -6.68 8.69
N ILE A 47 -1.09 -6.32 8.21
CA ILE A 47 -0.06 -7.28 7.83
C ILE A 47 1.11 -7.10 8.82
N HIS A 48 1.49 -8.17 9.50
CA HIS A 48 2.63 -8.14 10.41
C HIS A 48 3.95 -8.05 9.64
N ASP A 49 4.89 -7.25 10.14
CA ASP A 49 6.23 -7.04 9.53
C ASP A 49 6.95 -8.38 9.21
N ASP A 50 6.76 -9.40 10.03
CA ASP A 50 7.33 -10.76 9.85
C ASP A 50 6.78 -11.53 8.64
N GLN A 51 5.57 -11.18 8.15
CA GLN A 51 4.96 -11.78 6.96
C GLN A 51 5.49 -11.19 5.65
N PHE A 52 6.06 -9.97 5.69
CA PHE A 52 6.57 -9.31 4.49
C PHE A 52 7.86 -9.93 3.96
N GLU A 53 8.75 -10.35 4.86
CA GLU A 53 10.09 -10.84 4.50
C GLU A 53 10.06 -12.26 3.93
N LYS A 54 9.06 -13.08 4.29
CA LYS A 54 9.06 -14.49 3.87
C LYS A 54 8.35 -14.76 2.55
N ASP A 55 7.19 -14.16 2.25
CA ASP A 55 6.45 -14.55 1.04
C ASP A 55 5.21 -13.66 0.78
N LEU A 56 5.30 -12.33 0.90
CA LEU A 56 4.13 -11.49 0.59
C LEU A 56 3.74 -11.66 -0.89
N LYS A 57 2.64 -12.38 -1.16
CA LYS A 57 2.07 -12.55 -2.49
C LYS A 57 1.01 -11.48 -2.72
N GLU A 58 0.82 -11.11 -3.97
CA GLU A 58 -0.15 -10.10 -4.39
C GLU A 58 -1.59 -10.46 -3.96
N THR A 59 -1.87 -11.75 -3.79
CA THR A 59 -3.13 -12.32 -3.33
C THR A 59 -3.41 -12.12 -1.83
N ASP A 60 -2.40 -11.80 -1.02
CA ASP A 60 -2.57 -11.63 0.43
C ASP A 60 -3.10 -10.24 0.81
N ILE A 61 -3.02 -9.28 -0.11
CA ILE A 61 -3.50 -7.91 0.10
C ILE A 61 -4.99 -7.87 -0.25
N LYS A 62 -5.84 -7.59 0.76
CA LYS A 62 -7.29 -7.48 0.57
C LYS A 62 -7.72 -6.04 0.33
N LEU A 63 -8.83 -5.86 -0.40
CA LEU A 63 -9.42 -4.56 -0.73
C LEU A 63 -9.74 -3.69 0.50
N ASN A 64 -10.04 -4.33 1.64
CA ASN A 64 -10.42 -3.66 2.88
C ASN A 64 -9.23 -3.28 3.77
N TYR A 65 -8.00 -3.64 3.38
CA TYR A 65 -6.82 -3.32 4.17
C TYR A 65 -6.52 -1.83 4.11
N ASN A 66 -6.11 -1.26 5.25
CA ASN A 66 -5.66 0.11 5.31
C ASN A 66 -4.18 0.18 4.97
N ILE A 67 -3.85 1.00 3.98
CA ILE A 67 -2.47 1.35 3.71
C ILE A 67 -2.22 2.73 4.30
N ARG A 68 -1.06 2.88 4.93
CA ARG A 68 -0.57 4.13 5.50
C ARG A 68 0.85 4.42 4.99
N ILE A 69 1.26 5.67 4.90
CA ILE A 69 2.68 5.97 4.61
C ILE A 69 3.53 5.52 5.80
N ALA A 70 4.70 4.92 5.54
CA ALA A 70 5.69 4.69 6.58
C ALA A 70 6.17 6.03 7.15
N HIS A 71 6.22 6.13 8.48
CA HIS A 71 6.54 7.37 9.19
C HIS A 71 7.91 7.97 8.80
N ASP A 72 8.83 7.15 8.30
CA ASP A 72 10.15 7.57 7.80
C ASP A 72 10.11 8.48 6.57
N PHE A 73 9.04 8.46 5.77
CA PHE A 73 8.98 9.27 4.54
C PHE A 73 8.72 10.77 4.79
N LYS A 74 8.35 11.19 6.02
CA LYS A 74 8.07 12.59 6.37
C LYS A 74 9.26 13.36 6.97
N ARG A 75 10.45 12.76 7.06
CA ARG A 75 11.67 13.44 7.54
C ARG A 75 12.66 13.70 6.40
N SER A 76 12.38 14.72 5.60
CA SER A 76 13.38 15.60 4.97
C SER A 76 12.75 16.94 4.69
#